data_AF-A0A8J6HYA3-F1
#
_entry.id   AF-A0A8J6HYA3-F1
#
_cell.length_a   1.000
_cell.length_b   1.000
_cell.length_c   1.000
_cell.angle_alpha   90.00
_cell.angle_beta   90.00
_cell.angle_gamma   90.00
#
_symmetry.space_group_name_H-M   'P 1'
#
loop_
_entity.id
_entity.type
_entity.pdbx_description
1 polymer ?
#
loop_
_entity_poly.entity_id
_entity_poly.type
_entity_poly.pdbx_seq_one_letter_code
_entity_poly.pdbx_strand_id
1 'polypeptide(L)'
;MFSRRVAATSISQGDYRYPLLKVAPILRRATLAMANLEGPLSDRGKQLNMFRGDPRFLEGIRYTGIDLVSLANNHIMDYGTVAFLDTMERLTAAGVMYVGAGTNLTKARQGRLLNLGGVKVGFLAYTELGPGFTYTRVPQHWAATDELPGVAPARAD
;
A
#
# COMPACT_ATOMS: atom_id res chain seq x y z
N MET A 1 -4.19 -7.93 -2.95
CA MET A 1 -5.29 -6.95 -2.87
C MET A 1 -6.40 -7.48 -1.97
N PHE A 2 -6.75 -6.75 -0.90
CA PHE A 2 -7.68 -7.19 0.15
C PHE A 2 -9.13 -6.75 -0.10
N SER A 3 -9.64 -6.98 -1.30
CA SER A 3 -10.99 -6.54 -1.69
C SER A 3 -11.76 -7.66 -2.40
N ARG A 4 -13.01 -7.39 -2.80
CA ARG A 4 -13.89 -8.31 -3.54
C ARG A 4 -13.97 -9.70 -2.89
N ARG A 5 -13.64 -10.77 -3.63
CA ARG A 5 -13.72 -12.15 -3.14
C ARG A 5 -12.77 -12.41 -1.96
N VAL A 6 -11.58 -11.79 -1.93
CA VAL A 6 -10.66 -11.92 -0.78
C VAL A 6 -11.32 -11.35 0.48
N ALA A 7 -11.95 -10.19 0.37
CA ALA A 7 -12.71 -9.60 1.47
C ALA A 7 -13.91 -10.47 1.89
N ALA A 8 -14.75 -10.86 0.93
CA ALA A 8 -15.93 -11.67 1.18
C ALA A 8 -15.59 -13.01 1.85
N THR A 9 -14.54 -13.70 1.38
CA THR A 9 -14.09 -14.97 1.97
C THR A 9 -13.57 -14.76 3.39
N SER A 10 -12.74 -13.73 3.63
CA SER A 10 -12.22 -13.46 4.99
C SER A 10 -13.34 -13.14 5.98
N ILE A 11 -14.36 -12.39 5.54
CA ILE A 11 -15.56 -12.11 6.32
C ILE A 11 -16.33 -13.41 6.63
N SER A 12 -16.55 -14.27 5.63
CA SER A 12 -17.25 -15.54 5.84
C SER A 12 -16.52 -16.49 6.78
N GLN A 13 -15.19 -16.40 6.84
CA GLN A 13 -14.34 -17.19 7.73
C GLN A 13 -14.21 -16.55 9.12
N GLY A 14 -14.67 -15.30 9.29
CA GLY A 14 -14.49 -14.54 10.53
C GLY A 14 -13.04 -14.22 10.86
N ASP A 15 -12.12 -14.28 9.88
CA ASP A 15 -10.68 -14.13 10.08
C ASP A 15 -10.04 -13.31 8.95
N TYR A 16 -9.61 -12.08 9.28
CA TYR A 16 -8.94 -11.18 8.33
C TYR A 16 -7.51 -11.61 7.97
N ARG A 17 -6.96 -12.58 8.68
CA ARG A 17 -5.67 -13.21 8.38
C ARG A 17 -5.82 -14.35 7.37
N TYR A 18 -7.04 -14.85 7.15
CA TYR A 18 -7.35 -15.99 6.29
C TYR A 18 -6.55 -16.07 4.98
N PRO A 19 -6.47 -15.01 4.14
CA PRO A 19 -5.76 -15.08 2.86
C PRO A 19 -4.26 -15.31 3.00
N LEU A 20 -3.71 -15.13 4.20
CA LEU A 20 -2.29 -15.13 4.47
C LEU A 20 -1.83 -16.27 5.39
N LEU A 21 -2.76 -17.04 5.99
CA LEU A 21 -2.43 -18.07 6.98
C LEU A 21 -1.39 -19.07 6.48
N LYS A 22 -1.51 -19.53 5.23
CA LYS A 22 -0.62 -20.55 4.64
C LYS A 22 0.78 -20.03 4.30
N VAL A 23 0.91 -18.74 4.03
CA VAL A 23 2.22 -18.12 3.69
C VAL A 23 2.94 -17.55 4.90
N ALA A 24 2.22 -17.29 6.00
CA ALA A 24 2.80 -16.73 7.22
C ALA A 24 4.02 -17.50 7.76
N PRO A 25 4.05 -18.85 7.82
CA PRO A 25 5.23 -19.57 8.29
C PRO A 25 6.47 -19.38 7.41
N ILE A 26 6.29 -19.06 6.13
CA ILE A 26 7.38 -18.81 5.19
C ILE A 26 7.88 -17.37 5.37
N LEU A 27 6.96 -16.40 5.39
CA LEU A 27 7.30 -14.97 5.48
C LEU A 27 7.98 -14.63 6.81
N ARG A 28 7.54 -15.21 7.94
CA ARG A 28 8.16 -15.00 9.26
C ARG A 28 9.60 -15.49 9.38
N ARG A 29 10.07 -16.35 8.47
CA ARG A 29 11.45 -16.84 8.46
C ARG A 29 12.39 -15.90 7.69
N ALA A 30 11.84 -14.97 6.91
CA ALA A 30 12.64 -14.02 6.16
C ALA A 30 13.30 -13.01 7.11
N THR A 31 14.52 -12.57 6.76
CA THR A 31 15.15 -11.41 7.42
C THR A 31 14.37 -10.13 7.20
N LEU A 32 13.69 -10.04 6.05
CA LEU A 32 12.73 -8.99 5.71
C LEU A 32 11.71 -9.53 4.72
N ALA A 33 10.43 -9.33 4.98
CA ALA A 33 9.35 -9.63 4.06
C ALA A 33 8.75 -8.34 3.48
N MET A 34 8.80 -8.21 2.15
CA MET A 34 8.18 -7.11 1.42
C MET A 34 6.99 -7.61 0.59
N ALA A 35 5.93 -6.82 0.50
CA ALA A 35 4.76 -7.12 -0.33
C ALA A 35 4.28 -5.91 -1.15
N ASN A 36 3.48 -6.16 -2.19
CA ASN A 36 2.76 -5.10 -2.89
C ASN A 36 1.38 -4.88 -2.26
N LEU A 37 1.10 -3.68 -1.75
CA LEU A 37 -0.22 -3.31 -1.25
C LEU A 37 -0.95 -2.47 -2.31
N GLU A 38 -1.64 -3.21 -3.17
CA GLU A 38 -2.28 -2.70 -4.39
C GLU A 38 -3.32 -1.57 -4.18
N GLY A 39 -4.10 -1.65 -3.10
CA GLY A 39 -5.25 -0.77 -2.87
C GLY A 39 -5.34 -0.30 -1.41
N PRO A 40 -6.16 0.73 -1.15
CA PRO A 40 -6.23 1.37 0.16
C PRO A 40 -6.77 0.40 1.22
N LEU A 41 -6.24 0.53 2.43
CA LEU A 41 -6.75 -0.11 3.65
C LEU A 41 -7.36 0.96 4.54
N SER A 42 -8.61 1.28 4.26
CA SER A 42 -9.33 2.38 4.90
C SER A 42 -10.83 2.09 4.90
N ASP A 43 -11.53 2.60 5.91
CA ASP A 43 -12.98 2.70 5.98
C ASP A 43 -13.48 4.12 5.60
N ARG A 44 -12.55 5.06 5.35
CA ARG A 44 -12.80 6.45 4.99
C ARG A 44 -12.74 6.66 3.47
N GLY A 45 -12.95 7.92 3.06
CA GLY A 45 -12.87 8.36 1.68
C GLY A 45 -14.15 8.08 0.86
N LYS A 46 -14.28 8.78 -0.26
CA LYS A 46 -15.38 8.60 -1.22
C LYS A 46 -14.91 7.64 -2.30
N GLN A 47 -15.74 6.66 -2.65
CA GLN A 47 -15.44 5.76 -3.76
C GLN A 47 -15.28 6.54 -5.07
N LEU A 48 -14.09 6.48 -5.64
CA LEU A 48 -13.78 7.06 -6.95
C LEU A 48 -13.65 5.97 -8.02
N ASN A 49 -13.21 4.77 -7.60
CA ASN A 49 -12.94 3.61 -8.45
C ASN A 49 -13.31 2.29 -7.74
N MET A 50 -12.51 1.23 -7.88
CA MET A 50 -12.98 -0.16 -7.72
C MET A 50 -12.65 -0.84 -6.39
N PHE A 51 -11.50 -0.55 -5.77
CA PHE A 51 -10.93 -1.37 -4.72
C PHE A 51 -10.75 -0.62 -3.40
N ARG A 52 -11.22 -1.25 -2.33
CA ARG A 52 -10.89 -0.90 -0.95
C ARG A 52 -10.85 -2.15 -0.11
N GLY A 53 -9.81 -2.25 0.72
CA GLY A 53 -9.73 -3.25 1.76
C GLY A 53 -10.15 -2.67 3.10
N ASP A 54 -10.80 -3.52 3.90
CA ASP A 54 -11.12 -3.23 5.28
C ASP A 54 -9.82 -3.04 6.09
N PRO A 55 -9.69 -2.01 6.94
CA PRO A 55 -8.51 -1.81 7.78
C PRO A 55 -8.11 -3.03 8.62
N ARG A 56 -9.05 -3.92 8.97
CA ARG A 56 -8.78 -5.15 9.72
C ARG A 56 -7.82 -6.10 9.01
N PHE A 57 -7.63 -5.99 7.69
CA PHE A 57 -6.60 -6.75 6.98
C PHE A 57 -5.16 -6.43 7.42
N LEU A 58 -4.94 -5.32 8.12
CA LEU A 58 -3.66 -5.07 8.80
C LEU A 58 -3.33 -6.14 9.85
N GLU A 59 -4.33 -6.79 10.44
CA GLU A 59 -4.10 -7.95 11.31
C GLU A 59 -3.38 -9.06 10.56
N GLY A 60 -3.81 -9.36 9.34
CA GLY A 60 -3.18 -10.35 8.46
C GLY A 60 -1.75 -9.97 8.11
N ILE A 61 -1.51 -8.71 7.72
CA ILE A 61 -0.17 -8.19 7.36
C ILE A 61 0.79 -8.33 8.55
N ARG A 62 0.36 -7.88 9.74
CA ARG A 62 1.16 -8.00 10.98
C ARG A 62 1.36 -9.46 11.37
N TYR A 63 0.33 -10.29 11.26
CA TYR A 63 0.42 -11.72 11.53
C TYR A 63 1.50 -12.36 10.66
N THR A 64 1.56 -12.06 9.36
CA THR A 64 2.57 -12.63 8.47
C THR A 64 4.02 -12.20 8.73
N GLY A 65 4.23 -11.13 9.50
CA GLY A 65 5.56 -10.52 9.63
C GLY A 65 6.01 -9.80 8.36
N ILE A 66 5.08 -9.20 7.59
CA ILE A 66 5.44 -8.30 6.49
C ILE A 66 5.95 -6.99 7.10
N ASP A 67 7.20 -6.66 6.79
CA ASP A 67 7.89 -5.49 7.33
C ASP A 67 7.69 -4.24 6.47
N LEU A 68 7.59 -4.43 5.15
CA LEU A 68 7.59 -3.35 4.16
C LEU A 68 6.54 -3.59 3.07
N VAL A 69 5.80 -2.55 2.68
CA VAL A 69 4.90 -2.60 1.52
C VAL A 69 5.21 -1.55 0.46
N SER A 70 5.05 -1.92 -0.81
CA SER A 70 4.95 -0.94 -1.89
C SER A 70 3.53 -0.36 -1.93
N LEU A 71 3.44 0.96 -1.99
CA LEU A 71 2.20 1.71 -2.24
C LEU A 71 2.15 2.33 -3.64
N ALA A 72 3.22 2.22 -4.42
CA ALA A 72 3.24 2.71 -5.80
C ALA A 72 2.37 1.81 -6.69
N ASN A 73 1.07 2.04 -6.64
CA ASN A 73 0.06 1.23 -7.32
C ASN A 73 -0.99 2.10 -7.98
N ASN A 74 -1.60 1.55 -9.03
CA ASN A 74 -2.67 2.19 -9.79
C ASN A 74 -4.04 2.12 -9.11
N HIS A 75 -4.13 1.47 -7.94
CA HIS A 75 -5.37 1.35 -7.17
C HIS A 75 -5.30 1.94 -5.76
N ILE A 76 -4.16 2.48 -5.33
CA ILE A 76 -4.00 2.97 -3.94
C ILE A 76 -4.89 4.18 -3.60
N MET A 77 -5.33 4.95 -4.60
CA MET A 77 -6.23 6.09 -4.45
C MET A 77 -7.65 5.83 -4.95
N ASP A 78 -8.09 4.57 -5.04
CA ASP A 78 -9.44 4.22 -5.52
C ASP A 78 -10.58 4.83 -4.66
N TYR A 79 -10.27 5.29 -3.45
CA TYR A 79 -11.17 6.02 -2.53
C TYR A 79 -10.66 7.45 -2.21
N GLY A 80 -9.85 8.00 -3.11
CA GLY A 80 -9.29 9.34 -3.06
C GLY A 80 -8.19 9.53 -2.02
N THR A 81 -7.70 10.76 -1.96
CA THR A 81 -6.59 11.18 -1.07
C THR A 81 -6.87 10.88 0.40
N VAL A 82 -8.12 10.97 0.85
CA VAL A 82 -8.48 10.66 2.25
C VAL A 82 -8.13 9.22 2.61
N ALA A 83 -8.57 8.24 1.81
CA ALA A 83 -8.27 6.83 2.06
C ALA A 83 -6.77 6.50 1.84
N PHE A 84 -6.12 7.19 0.90
CA PHE A 84 -4.70 7.07 0.62
C PHE A 84 -3.83 7.50 1.82
N LEU A 85 -4.08 8.69 2.36
CA LEU A 85 -3.37 9.21 3.54
C LEU A 85 -3.67 8.35 4.78
N ASP A 86 -4.93 7.99 4.98
CA ASP A 86 -5.36 7.12 6.08
C ASP A 86 -4.69 5.73 6.02
N THR A 87 -4.48 5.19 4.82
CA THR A 87 -3.73 3.92 4.64
C THR A 87 -2.29 4.07 5.13
N MET A 88 -1.60 5.16 4.79
CA MET A 88 -0.22 5.42 5.25
C MET A 88 -0.14 5.60 6.77
N GLU A 89 -1.10 6.31 7.37
CA GLU A 89 -1.20 6.49 8.82
C GLU A 89 -1.40 5.15 9.53
N ARG A 90 -2.32 4.30 9.02
CA ARG A 90 -2.61 2.99 9.60
C ARG A 90 -1.44 2.01 9.45
N LEU A 91 -0.72 2.03 8.34
CA LEU A 91 0.51 1.26 8.18
C LEU A 91 1.57 1.68 9.20
N THR A 92 1.76 2.99 9.37
CA THR A 92 2.68 3.55 10.36
C THR A 92 2.30 3.11 11.77
N ALA A 93 1.03 3.22 12.15
CA ALA A 93 0.51 2.79 13.45
C ALA A 93 0.61 1.26 13.66
N ALA A 94 0.54 0.48 12.58
CA ALA A 94 0.73 -0.97 12.61
C ALA A 94 2.21 -1.40 12.68
N GLY A 95 3.16 -0.46 12.57
CA GLY A 95 4.59 -0.75 12.50
C GLY A 95 5.05 -1.33 11.17
N VAL A 96 4.26 -1.15 10.10
CA VAL A 96 4.57 -1.64 8.75
C VAL A 96 5.14 -0.48 7.94
N MET A 97 6.38 -0.62 7.46
CA MET A 97 7.01 0.38 6.61
C MET A 97 6.35 0.42 5.24
N TYR A 98 6.49 1.54 4.52
CA TYR A 98 6.08 1.63 3.13
C TYR A 98 7.02 2.48 2.28
N VAL A 99 6.98 2.27 0.97
CA VAL A 99 7.70 3.03 -0.06
C VAL A 99 6.81 3.33 -1.28
N GLY A 100 7.23 4.30 -2.09
CA GLY A 100 6.59 4.63 -3.36
C GLY A 100 5.34 5.50 -3.26
N ALA A 101 5.11 6.12 -2.11
CA ALA A 101 4.00 7.03 -1.86
C ALA A 101 4.36 8.02 -0.76
N GLY A 102 3.79 9.22 -0.82
CA GLY A 102 4.07 10.26 0.17
C GLY A 102 3.11 11.45 0.12
N THR A 103 3.30 12.39 1.06
CA THR A 103 2.53 13.64 1.12
C THR A 103 3.00 14.69 0.11
N ASN A 104 4.11 14.44 -0.57
CA ASN A 104 4.65 15.18 -1.72
C ASN A 104 5.67 14.30 -2.46
N LEU A 105 6.19 14.79 -3.58
CA LEU A 105 7.09 14.08 -4.48
C LEU A 105 8.39 13.63 -3.79
N THR A 106 8.99 14.53 -2.99
CA THR A 106 10.20 14.21 -2.21
C THR A 106 9.98 13.02 -1.28
N LYS A 107 8.88 13.01 -0.51
CA LYS A 107 8.55 11.90 0.39
C LYS A 107 8.17 10.63 -0.36
N ALA A 108 7.47 10.75 -1.49
CA ALA A 108 7.12 9.60 -2.32
C ALA A 108 8.38 8.89 -2.87
N ARG A 109 9.40 9.66 -3.29
CA ARG A 109 10.69 9.16 -3.82
C ARG A 109 11.70 8.77 -2.72
N GLN A 110 11.46 9.06 -1.45
CA GLN A 110 12.46 8.89 -0.36
C GLN A 110 12.96 7.44 -0.19
N GLY A 111 12.14 6.44 -0.52
CA GLY A 111 12.49 5.03 -0.33
C GLY A 111 12.73 4.65 1.14
N ARG A 112 13.38 3.50 1.35
CA ARG A 112 13.89 3.04 2.66
C ARG A 112 15.26 2.41 2.49
N LEU A 113 16.22 2.78 3.34
CA LEU A 113 17.53 2.16 3.42
C LEU A 113 17.64 1.40 4.73
N LEU A 114 17.75 0.07 4.67
CA LEU A 114 17.75 -0.80 5.85
C LEU A 114 19.07 -1.56 5.94
N ASN A 115 19.55 -1.80 7.17
CA ASN A 115 20.69 -2.69 7.41
C ASN A 115 20.16 -4.09 7.77
N LEU A 116 20.35 -5.05 6.86
CA LEU A 116 19.91 -6.43 7.00
C LEU A 116 21.15 -7.31 7.17
N GLY A 117 21.48 -7.64 8.43
CA GLY A 117 22.62 -8.51 8.73
C GLY A 117 23.98 -7.95 8.31
N GLY A 118 24.18 -6.62 8.41
CA GLY A 118 25.42 -5.95 8.01
C GLY A 118 25.42 -5.43 6.56
N VAL A 119 24.40 -5.79 5.76
CA VAL A 119 24.25 -5.33 4.38
C VAL A 119 23.23 -4.19 4.32
N LYS A 120 23.61 -3.05 3.77
CA LYS A 120 22.68 -1.95 3.49
C LYS A 120 21.90 -2.24 2.21
N VAL A 121 20.57 -2.32 2.30
CA VAL A 121 19.67 -2.57 1.17
C VAL A 121 18.69 -1.41 1.02
N GLY A 122 18.63 -0.84 -0.19
CA GLY A 122 17.71 0.22 -0.54
C GLY A 122 16.44 -0.33 -1.20
N PHE A 123 15.28 0.13 -0.74
CA PHE A 123 13.98 -0.22 -1.29
C PHE A 123 13.33 1.03 -1.87
N LEU A 124 12.96 0.92 -3.13
CA LEU A 124 12.26 1.95 -3.89
C LEU A 124 11.07 1.31 -4.58
N ALA A 125 10.01 2.08 -4.80
CA ALA A 125 8.86 1.66 -5.58
C ALA A 125 8.36 2.84 -6.39
N TYR A 126 8.06 2.59 -7.66
CA TYR A 126 7.60 3.57 -8.61
C TYR A 126 6.47 2.97 -9.44
N THR A 127 5.61 3.83 -9.95
CA THR A 127 4.56 3.43 -10.88
C THR A 127 4.48 4.44 -12.01
N GLU A 128 4.34 3.94 -13.24
CA GLU A 128 4.06 4.78 -14.39
C GLU A 128 2.55 4.74 -14.61
N LEU A 129 1.89 5.81 -14.18
CA LEU A 129 0.47 6.02 -14.44
C LEU A 129 0.35 7.20 -15.37
N GLY A 130 0.20 6.89 -16.66
CA GLY A 130 -0.01 7.89 -17.68
C GLY A 130 -1.27 8.71 -17.39
N PRO A 131 -1.32 9.99 -17.82
CA PRO A 131 -2.55 10.77 -17.77
C PRO A 131 -3.67 10.01 -18.50
N GLY A 132 -4.73 9.64 -17.76
CA GLY A 132 -5.89 8.91 -18.30
C GLY A 132 -6.06 7.46 -17.85
N PHE A 133 -5.11 6.87 -17.10
CA PHE A 133 -5.25 5.48 -16.63
C PHE A 133 -6.18 5.31 -15.42
N THR A 134 -6.63 6.41 -14.82
CA THR A 134 -7.62 6.40 -13.76
C THR A 134 -9.01 6.46 -14.38
N TYR A 135 -9.69 5.32 -14.47
CA TYR A 135 -11.14 5.24 -14.69
C TYR A 135 -11.92 5.78 -13.47
N THR A 136 -11.49 6.93 -12.94
CA THR A 136 -12.15 7.60 -11.83
C THR A 136 -13.27 8.46 -12.40
N ARG A 137 -14.40 8.48 -11.69
CA ARG A 137 -15.55 9.31 -12.08
C ARG A 137 -15.31 10.82 -11.88
N VAL A 138 -14.11 11.20 -11.43
CA VAL A 138 -13.67 12.57 -11.14
C VAL A 138 -12.16 12.70 -11.44
N PRO A 139 -11.66 13.89 -11.85
CA PRO A 139 -10.23 14.15 -11.97
C PRO A 139 -9.51 13.92 -10.64
N GLN A 140 -8.37 13.21 -10.68
CA GLN A 140 -7.49 12.99 -9.53
C GLN A 140 -6.03 13.07 -9.98
N HIS A 141 -5.19 13.66 -9.12
CA HIS A 141 -3.74 13.59 -9.28
C HIS A 141 -3.25 12.34 -8.57
N TRP A 142 -2.77 11.36 -9.34
CA TRP A 142 -2.28 10.11 -8.79
C TRP A 142 -0.81 10.18 -8.43
N ALA A 143 -0.01 10.74 -9.34
CA ALA A 143 1.40 11.03 -9.13
C ALA A 143 1.55 12.15 -8.09
N ALA A 144 2.49 11.97 -7.17
CA ALA A 144 2.89 13.02 -6.25
C ALA A 144 3.51 14.20 -7.01
N THR A 145 3.24 15.42 -6.56
CA THR A 145 3.93 16.65 -6.97
C THR A 145 4.59 17.27 -5.75
N ASP A 146 5.23 18.43 -5.90
CA ASP A 146 5.81 19.13 -4.74
C ASP A 146 4.74 19.58 -3.73
N GLU A 147 3.51 19.81 -4.21
CA GLU A 147 2.37 20.30 -3.42
C GLU A 147 1.35 19.21 -3.11
N LEU A 148 1.26 18.16 -3.94
CA LEU A 148 0.20 17.17 -3.86
C LEU A 148 0.69 15.80 -3.39
N PRO A 149 -0.07 15.15 -2.49
CA PRO A 149 0.20 13.76 -2.10
C PRO A 149 -0.05 12.82 -3.29
N GLY A 150 0.69 11.72 -3.33
CA GLY A 150 0.54 10.74 -4.40
C GLY A 150 1.59 9.64 -4.38
N VAL A 151 1.57 8.81 -5.42
CA VAL A 151 2.56 7.77 -5.66
C VAL A 151 3.80 8.33 -6.35
N ALA A 152 4.94 7.67 -6.17
CA ALA A 152 6.18 8.05 -6.84
C ALA A 152 6.07 7.71 -8.34
N PRO A 153 6.14 8.72 -9.24
CA PRO A 153 6.10 8.47 -10.66
C PRO A 153 7.48 7.95 -11.15
N ALA A 154 7.50 7.06 -12.15
CA ALA A 154 8.74 6.46 -12.66
C ALA A 154 9.52 7.39 -13.61
N ARG A 155 8.86 8.44 -14.17
CA ARG A 155 9.53 9.54 -14.87
C ARG A 155 10.57 10.24 -13.97
N ALA A 156 11.67 10.66 -14.59
CA ALA A 156 12.85 11.24 -13.92
C ALA A 156 12.79 12.77 -13.76
N ASP A 157 11.77 13.42 -14.35
CA ASP A 157 11.58 14.86 -14.33
C ASP A 157 11.00 15.37 -12.99
#